data_AF-A0A5N6QAB4-F1
#
_entry.id   AF-A0A5N6QAB4-F1
#
_cell.length_a   1.000
_cell.length_b   1.000
_cell.length_c   1.000
_cell.angle_alpha   90.00
_cell.angle_beta   90.00
_cell.angle_gamma   90.00
#
_symmetry.space_group_name_H-M   'P 1'
#
loop_
_entity.id
_entity.type
_entity.pdbx_description
1 polymer ?
#
loop_
_entity_poly.entity_id
_entity_poly.type
_entity_poly.pdbx_seq_one_letter_code
_entity_poly.pdbx_strand_id
1 'polypeptide(L)'
;MAKKTWAFQCFLLIGGCYLVLAAGAVVQEKAETAIPMTTLSPPEGNTTFLDGTTWCVALAGVSQVDLQNALDWACGLGMADCRAIQDGAACFEPDTLVSHASYAFNNYYQQNGNSDIACNFGGTGTVTKNNPSYGKCVYSSSGSEVSSAPPLLKHYPSTMWWKLAELLLLLFLGSC
;
A
#
# COMPACT_ATOMS: atom_id res chain seq x y z
N MET A 1 15.51 38.87 -26.45
CA MET A 1 14.04 38.94 -26.35
C MET A 1 13.48 37.54 -26.52
N ALA A 2 13.31 36.77 -25.43
CA ALA A 2 12.86 35.38 -25.47
C ALA A 2 12.22 34.95 -24.13
N LYS A 3 11.42 35.82 -23.51
CA LYS A 3 10.76 35.57 -22.22
C LYS A 3 9.23 35.65 -22.27
N LYS A 4 8.63 35.79 -23.46
CA LYS A 4 7.18 36.02 -23.61
C LYS A 4 6.35 34.82 -24.09
N THR A 5 6.96 33.66 -24.28
CA THR A 5 6.26 32.50 -24.87
C THR A 5 5.83 31.42 -23.87
N TRP A 6 6.31 31.44 -22.62
CA TRP A 6 6.00 30.40 -21.61
C TRP A 6 4.81 30.70 -20.70
N ALA A 7 4.27 31.92 -20.69
CA ALA A 7 3.04 32.23 -19.95
C ALA A 7 1.77 31.87 -20.75
N PHE A 8 1.84 31.96 -22.09
CA PHE A 8 0.69 31.70 -22.97
C PHE A 8 0.36 30.21 -23.10
N GLN A 9 1.36 29.31 -23.00
CA GLN A 9 1.09 27.87 -23.00
C GLN A 9 0.48 27.37 -21.67
N CYS A 10 0.77 28.02 -20.53
CA CYS A 10 0.11 27.68 -19.26
C CYS A 10 -1.37 28.09 -19.24
N PHE A 11 -1.73 29.21 -19.87
CA PHE A 11 -3.13 29.66 -19.91
C PHE A 11 -4.03 28.78 -20.79
N LEU A 12 -3.50 28.19 -21.87
CA LEU A 12 -4.27 27.29 -22.74
C LEU A 12 -4.53 25.92 -22.09
N LEU A 13 -3.63 25.44 -21.22
CA LEU A 13 -3.83 24.18 -20.50
C LEU A 13 -4.82 24.32 -19.34
N ILE A 14 -4.83 25.45 -18.64
CA ILE A 14 -5.81 25.73 -17.57
C ILE A 14 -7.22 25.97 -18.16
N GLY A 15 -7.33 26.63 -19.32
CA GLY A 15 -8.60 26.82 -20.02
C GLY A 15 -9.20 25.53 -20.62
N GLY A 16 -8.37 24.54 -20.94
CA GLY A 16 -8.81 23.25 -21.50
C GLY A 16 -9.51 22.34 -20.48
N CYS A 17 -9.12 22.40 -19.20
CA CYS A 17 -9.77 21.60 -18.15
C CYS A 17 -11.18 22.11 -17.81
N TYR A 18 -11.45 23.42 -17.95
CA TYR A 18 -12.75 24.01 -17.60
C TYR A 18 -13.84 23.80 -18.67
N LEU A 19 -13.50 23.64 -19.95
CA LEU A 19 -14.50 23.43 -21.01
C LEU A 19 -15.03 21.99 -21.09
N VAL A 20 -14.30 21.00 -20.58
CA VAL A 20 -14.76 19.60 -20.52
C VAL A 20 -15.79 19.39 -19.39
N LEU A 21 -15.84 20.28 -18.39
CA LEU A 21 -16.77 20.22 -17.26
C LEU A 21 -18.16 20.83 -17.55
N ALA A 22 -18.38 21.48 -18.71
CA ALA A 22 -19.63 22.18 -19.02
C ALA A 22 -20.53 21.49 -20.06
N ALA A 23 -20.08 20.41 -20.72
CA ALA A 23 -20.93 19.62 -21.61
C ALA A 23 -21.51 18.43 -20.84
N GLY A 24 -22.73 18.62 -20.34
CA GLY A 24 -23.49 17.60 -19.63
C GLY A 24 -23.63 16.32 -20.45
N ALA A 25 -23.11 15.22 -19.90
CA ALA A 25 -23.57 13.88 -20.28
C ALA A 25 -24.97 13.70 -19.69
N VAL A 26 -25.96 13.67 -20.59
CA VAL A 26 -27.34 13.28 -20.30
C VAL A 26 -27.31 11.87 -19.71
N VAL A 27 -27.83 11.74 -18.50
CA VAL A 27 -28.17 10.45 -17.87
C VAL A 27 -29.18 9.75 -18.78
N GLN A 28 -28.76 8.66 -19.41
CA GLN A 28 -29.66 7.68 -20.01
C GLN A 28 -30.19 6.80 -18.88
N GLU A 29 -31.37 7.13 -18.35
CA GLU A 29 -32.13 6.21 -17.51
C GLU A 29 -32.78 5.15 -18.40
N LYS A 30 -32.14 3.99 -18.49
CA LYS A 30 -32.80 2.79 -19.00
C LYS A 30 -33.31 1.99 -17.81
N ALA A 31 -34.63 1.92 -17.71
CA ALA A 31 -35.36 1.11 -16.74
C ALA A 31 -34.92 -0.36 -16.85
N GLU A 32 -34.48 -0.93 -15.72
CA GLU A 32 -34.40 -2.37 -15.56
C GLU A 32 -35.53 -2.83 -14.63
N THR A 33 -36.41 -3.61 -15.26
CA THR A 33 -37.36 -4.54 -14.65
C THR A 33 -36.78 -5.25 -13.43
N ALA A 34 -37.60 -5.31 -12.39
CA ALA A 34 -37.35 -5.97 -11.12
C ALA A 34 -36.67 -7.35 -11.25
N ILE A 35 -35.55 -7.50 -10.54
CA ILE A 35 -35.02 -8.81 -10.10
C ILE A 35 -34.86 -8.73 -8.57
N PRO A 36 -35.40 -9.69 -7.79
CA PRO A 36 -35.40 -9.60 -6.33
C PRO A 36 -33.99 -9.82 -5.78
N MET A 37 -33.43 -8.83 -5.07
CA MET A 37 -32.18 -9.03 -4.32
C MET A 37 -32.42 -10.03 -3.21
N THR A 38 -31.83 -11.20 -3.40
CA THR A 38 -31.76 -12.28 -2.43
C THR A 38 -30.47 -12.10 -1.64
N THR A 39 -30.62 -12.09 -0.31
CA THR A 39 -29.58 -12.31 0.71
C THR A 39 -28.53 -11.22 0.90
N LEU A 40 -28.71 -10.52 2.01
CA LEU A 40 -27.68 -9.79 2.74
C LEU A 40 -26.50 -10.75 3.05
N SER A 41 -25.38 -10.60 2.35
CA SER A 41 -24.10 -11.10 2.87
C SER A 41 -23.74 -10.28 4.11
N PRO A 42 -23.27 -10.91 5.21
CA PRO A 42 -22.79 -10.19 6.39
C PRO A 42 -21.65 -9.24 6.02
N PRO A 43 -21.45 -8.13 6.76
CA PRO A 43 -20.26 -7.32 6.61
C PRO A 43 -19.03 -8.21 6.91
N GLU A 44 -18.24 -8.51 5.88
CA GLU A 44 -16.90 -9.09 5.99
C GLU A 44 -15.95 -8.02 6.56
N GLY A 45 -16.19 -7.67 7.82
CA GLY A 45 -15.40 -6.72 8.57
C GLY A 45 -15.05 -7.39 9.88
N ASN A 46 -13.75 -7.68 10.06
CA ASN A 46 -13.18 -8.37 11.22
C ASN A 46 -13.59 -9.84 11.32
N THR A 47 -12.98 -10.67 10.48
CA THR A 47 -12.50 -11.97 10.96
C THR A 47 -11.04 -11.79 11.36
N THR A 48 -10.79 -11.33 12.59
CA THR A 48 -9.58 -11.78 13.27
C THR A 48 -9.71 -13.31 13.26
N PHE A 49 -8.99 -13.99 12.37
CA PHE A 49 -9.09 -15.44 12.24
C PHE A 49 -8.61 -16.06 13.56
N LEU A 50 -9.56 -16.37 14.45
CA LEU A 50 -9.30 -16.91 15.78
C LEU A 50 -8.68 -18.31 15.73
N ASP A 51 -8.63 -18.95 14.56
CA ASP A 51 -8.25 -20.36 14.39
C ASP A 51 -7.16 -20.57 13.32
N GLY A 52 -6.01 -19.93 13.52
CA GLY A 52 -4.75 -20.38 12.91
C GLY A 52 -3.95 -19.32 12.16
N THR A 53 -2.69 -19.66 11.92
CA THR A 53 -1.74 -18.81 11.21
C THR A 53 -2.11 -18.65 9.75
N THR A 54 -2.22 -17.40 9.29
CA THR A 54 -2.54 -17.03 7.92
C THR A 54 -1.44 -16.17 7.31
N TRP A 55 -1.35 -16.22 5.99
CA TRP A 55 -0.45 -15.39 5.19
C TRP A 55 -1.23 -14.77 4.03
N CYS A 56 -0.70 -13.67 3.49
CA CYS A 56 -1.20 -13.10 2.24
C CYS A 56 -0.21 -13.40 1.11
N VAL A 57 -0.70 -13.90 -0.02
CA VAL A 57 0.12 -14.21 -1.21
C VAL A 57 -0.49 -13.58 -2.46
N ALA A 58 0.34 -13.32 -3.46
CA ALA A 58 -0.10 -12.79 -4.75
C ALA A 58 -0.75 -13.89 -5.62
N LEU A 59 -1.72 -13.49 -6.43
CA LEU A 59 -2.37 -14.36 -7.41
C LEU A 59 -1.54 -14.44 -8.71
N ALA A 60 -1.25 -15.65 -9.20
CA ALA A 60 -0.43 -15.85 -10.40
C ALA A 60 -1.16 -15.60 -11.74
N GLY A 61 -2.47 -15.37 -11.73
CA GLY A 61 -3.32 -15.22 -12.91
C GLY A 61 -3.86 -13.80 -13.16
N VAL A 62 -3.39 -12.82 -12.40
CA VAL A 62 -3.82 -11.41 -12.53
C VAL A 62 -2.93 -10.64 -13.51
N SER A 63 -3.37 -9.45 -13.91
CA SER A 63 -2.59 -8.52 -14.71
C SER A 63 -1.23 -8.25 -14.05
N GLN A 64 -0.15 -8.46 -14.80
CA GLN A 64 1.21 -8.16 -14.30
C GLN A 64 1.38 -6.68 -13.95
N VAL A 65 0.68 -5.79 -14.67
CA VAL A 65 0.72 -4.35 -14.40
C VAL A 65 0.09 -4.04 -13.04
N ASP A 66 -1.07 -4.62 -12.76
CA ASP A 66 -1.76 -4.40 -11.48
C ASP A 66 -0.96 -5.00 -10.32
N LEU A 67 -0.36 -6.18 -10.55
CA LEU A 67 0.50 -6.82 -9.57
C LEU A 67 1.77 -6.01 -9.28
N GLN A 68 2.41 -5.44 -10.31
CA GLN A 68 3.57 -4.56 -10.14
C GLN A 68 3.20 -3.30 -9.38
N ASN A 69 2.10 -2.63 -9.76
CA ASN A 69 1.62 -1.44 -9.08
C ASN A 69 1.32 -1.72 -7.60
N ALA A 70 0.74 -2.88 -7.30
CA ALA A 70 0.47 -3.30 -5.93
C ALA A 70 1.75 -3.60 -5.14
N LEU A 71 2.76 -4.23 -5.75
CA LEU A 71 4.08 -4.45 -5.15
C LEU A 71 4.78 -3.10 -4.86
N ASP A 72 4.82 -2.21 -5.84
CA ASP A 72 5.43 -0.88 -5.70
C ASP A 72 4.75 -0.08 -4.59
N TRP A 73 3.42 -0.15 -4.52
CA TRP A 73 2.66 0.45 -3.43
C TRP A 73 3.01 -0.18 -2.08
N ALA A 74 3.06 -1.51 -1.98
CA ALA A 74 3.35 -2.21 -0.74
C ALA A 74 4.71 -1.80 -0.16
N CYS A 75 5.75 -1.79 -1.00
CA CYS A 75 7.11 -1.42 -0.59
C CYS A 75 7.28 0.09 -0.40
N GLY A 76 6.50 0.91 -1.11
CA GLY A 76 6.53 2.36 -1.04
C GLY A 76 5.60 2.90 0.05
N LEU A 77 4.36 3.23 -0.33
CA LEU A 77 3.39 3.88 0.55
C LEU A 77 2.86 2.94 1.65
N GLY A 78 2.77 1.65 1.37
CA GLY A 78 2.38 0.62 2.33
C GLY A 78 3.47 0.31 3.36
N MET A 79 4.70 0.80 3.15
CA MET A 79 5.84 0.66 4.07
C MET A 79 6.14 -0.78 4.50
N ALA A 80 5.83 -1.76 3.66
CA ALA A 80 6.18 -3.16 3.89
C ALA A 80 7.71 -3.37 3.79
N ASP A 81 8.25 -4.30 4.58
CA ASP A 81 9.67 -4.63 4.50
C ASP A 81 9.97 -5.47 3.25
N CYS A 82 10.49 -4.82 2.20
CA CYS A 82 10.86 -5.43 0.94
C CYS A 82 12.36 -5.70 0.79
N ARG A 83 13.13 -5.70 1.88
CA ARG A 83 14.59 -5.95 1.81
C ARG A 83 14.93 -7.38 1.44
N ALA A 84 14.11 -8.34 1.84
CA ALA A 84 14.40 -9.76 1.60
C ALA A 84 14.16 -10.20 0.14
N ILE A 85 13.45 -9.41 -0.66
CA ILE A 85 13.18 -9.68 -2.08
C ILE A 85 14.15 -8.96 -3.02
N GLN A 86 15.11 -8.20 -2.49
CA GLN A 86 16.14 -7.55 -3.31
C GLN A 86 17.17 -8.58 -3.80
N ASP A 87 17.85 -8.27 -4.90
CA ASP A 87 18.92 -9.10 -5.46
C ASP A 87 19.91 -9.58 -4.38
N GLY A 88 20.14 -10.90 -4.36
CA GLY A 88 21.06 -11.54 -3.41
C GLY A 88 20.50 -11.74 -1.99
N ALA A 89 19.26 -11.35 -1.72
CA ALA A 89 18.60 -11.60 -0.43
C ALA A 89 17.86 -12.95 -0.39
N ALA A 90 17.37 -13.31 0.79
CA ALA A 90 16.88 -14.67 1.09
C ALA A 90 15.58 -15.07 0.34
N CYS A 91 14.79 -14.10 -0.12
CA CYS A 91 13.52 -14.27 -0.83
C CYS A 91 13.56 -13.74 -2.27
N PHE A 92 14.76 -13.56 -2.83
CA PHE A 92 14.90 -13.14 -4.22
C PHE A 92 14.50 -14.26 -5.19
N GLU A 93 14.96 -15.49 -4.96
CA GLU A 93 14.67 -16.63 -5.82
C GLU A 93 13.39 -17.34 -5.33
N PRO A 94 12.37 -17.59 -6.18
CA PRO A 94 12.37 -17.35 -7.61
C PRO A 94 12.21 -15.89 -8.00
N ASP A 95 13.03 -15.44 -8.96
CA ASP A 95 13.00 -14.08 -9.53
C ASP A 95 11.76 -13.90 -10.42
N THR A 96 10.62 -13.78 -9.77
CA THR A 96 9.32 -13.61 -10.40
C THR A 96 8.53 -12.57 -9.62
N LEU A 97 7.78 -11.76 -10.36
CA LEU A 97 6.94 -10.72 -9.78
C LEU A 97 5.96 -11.28 -8.73
N VAL A 98 5.40 -12.46 -8.98
CA VAL A 98 4.47 -13.13 -8.04
C VAL A 98 5.15 -13.50 -6.73
N SER A 99 6.41 -13.99 -6.78
CA SER A 99 7.17 -14.35 -5.57
C SER A 99 7.49 -13.12 -4.72
N HIS A 100 8.00 -12.07 -5.37
CA HIS A 100 8.34 -10.82 -4.70
C HIS A 100 7.11 -10.11 -4.13
N ALA A 101 6.03 -10.05 -4.92
CA ALA A 101 4.73 -9.53 -4.48
C ALA A 101 4.16 -10.32 -3.30
N SER A 102 4.20 -11.65 -3.34
CA SER A 102 3.70 -12.49 -2.24
C SER A 102 4.40 -12.16 -0.92
N TYR A 103 5.73 -12.00 -0.94
CA TYR A 103 6.48 -11.68 0.27
C TYR A 103 6.15 -10.28 0.80
N ALA A 104 6.11 -9.27 -0.08
CA ALA A 104 5.75 -7.91 0.29
C ALA A 104 4.31 -7.82 0.84
N PHE A 105 3.37 -8.49 0.18
CA PHE A 105 1.97 -8.55 0.58
C PHE A 105 1.80 -9.18 1.94
N ASN A 106 2.54 -10.27 2.22
CA ASN A 106 2.51 -10.87 3.55
C ASN A 106 3.03 -9.92 4.62
N ASN A 107 4.16 -9.24 4.40
CA ASN A 107 4.70 -8.33 5.41
C ASN A 107 3.73 -7.20 5.74
N TYR A 108 3.10 -6.61 4.71
CA TYR A 108 2.02 -5.65 4.89
C TYR A 108 0.80 -6.26 5.60
N TYR A 109 0.40 -7.47 5.23
CA TYR A 109 -0.74 -8.15 5.85
C TYR A 109 -0.52 -8.38 7.36
N GLN A 110 0.67 -8.85 7.75
CA GLN A 110 1.00 -9.09 9.16
C GLN A 110 1.08 -7.79 9.97
N GLN A 111 1.68 -6.73 9.41
CA GLN A 111 1.82 -5.44 10.12
C GLN A 111 0.47 -4.69 10.22
N ASN A 112 -0.49 -4.98 9.34
CA ASN A 112 -1.82 -4.36 9.28
C ASN A 112 -2.94 -5.25 9.86
N GLY A 113 -2.60 -6.11 10.82
CA GLY A 113 -3.59 -6.80 11.65
C GLY A 113 -4.23 -8.03 11.00
N ASN A 114 -3.57 -8.62 10.01
CA ASN A 114 -3.98 -9.89 9.40
C ASN A 114 -5.43 -9.88 8.86
N SER A 115 -5.90 -8.71 8.40
CA SER A 115 -7.25 -8.56 7.87
C SER A 115 -7.33 -8.92 6.38
N ASP A 116 -8.50 -9.41 5.98
CA ASP A 116 -8.93 -9.55 4.59
C ASP A 116 -8.70 -8.27 3.76
N ILE A 117 -9.04 -7.10 4.32
CA ILE A 117 -8.82 -5.80 3.67
C ILE A 117 -7.31 -5.56 3.43
N ALA A 118 -6.46 -5.90 4.39
CA ALA A 118 -5.02 -5.73 4.24
C ALA A 118 -4.40 -6.64 3.16
N CYS A 119 -5.05 -7.75 2.82
CA CYS A 119 -4.59 -8.67 1.77
C CYS A 119 -5.21 -8.39 0.39
N ASN A 120 -6.07 -7.38 0.25
CA ASN A 120 -6.81 -7.19 -0.99
C ASN A 120 -5.92 -6.73 -2.16
N PHE A 121 -5.06 -5.73 -1.97
CA PHE A 121 -4.16 -5.20 -3.01
C PHE A 121 -4.84 -4.95 -4.38
N GLY A 122 -6.07 -4.41 -4.37
CA GLY A 122 -6.85 -4.20 -5.60
C GLY A 122 -7.35 -5.50 -6.26
N GLY A 123 -7.52 -6.56 -5.47
CA GLY A 123 -7.90 -7.90 -5.93
C GLY A 123 -6.73 -8.77 -6.42
N THR A 124 -5.48 -8.37 -6.18
CA THR A 124 -4.29 -9.12 -6.61
C THR A 124 -3.71 -10.03 -5.53
N GLY A 125 -4.16 -9.88 -4.27
CA GLY A 125 -3.75 -10.71 -3.14
C GLY A 125 -4.84 -11.68 -2.67
N THR A 126 -4.43 -12.76 -2.02
CA THR A 126 -5.33 -13.74 -1.41
C THR A 126 -4.77 -14.30 -0.11
N VAL A 127 -5.65 -14.52 0.87
CA VAL A 127 -5.29 -15.10 2.17
C VAL A 127 -5.16 -16.61 2.02
N THR A 128 -4.07 -17.16 2.53
CA THR A 128 -3.81 -18.59 2.56
C THR A 128 -3.50 -19.06 3.99
N LYS A 129 -3.91 -20.29 4.30
CA LYS A 129 -3.51 -21.01 5.52
C LYS A 129 -2.27 -21.90 5.29
N ASN A 130 -1.86 -22.06 4.04
CA ASN A 130 -0.67 -22.83 3.69
C ASN A 130 0.54 -21.92 3.81
N ASN A 131 1.52 -22.30 4.63
CA ASN A 131 2.75 -21.55 4.80
C ASN A 131 3.49 -21.45 3.46
N PRO A 132 3.67 -20.24 2.89
CA PRO A 132 4.32 -20.04 1.60
C PRO A 132 5.85 -19.98 1.70
N SER A 133 6.43 -20.20 2.88
CA SER A 133 7.89 -20.21 3.08
C SER A 133 8.55 -21.34 2.29
N TYR A 134 9.73 -21.07 1.73
CA TYR A 134 10.51 -22.04 0.97
C TYR A 134 12.00 -21.76 1.14
N GLY A 135 12.83 -22.80 1.10
CA GLY A 135 14.29 -22.67 1.13
C GLY A 135 14.80 -21.80 2.29
N LYS A 136 15.37 -20.64 1.97
CA LYS A 136 15.83 -19.62 2.94
C LYS A 136 14.85 -18.47 3.13
N CYS A 137 13.79 -18.41 2.32
CA CYS A 137 12.76 -17.41 2.41
C CYS A 137 11.71 -17.81 3.45
N VAL A 138 11.65 -17.06 4.56
CA VAL A 138 10.70 -17.30 5.66
C VAL A 138 9.68 -16.18 5.69
N TYR A 139 8.40 -16.53 5.59
CA TYR A 139 7.30 -15.60 5.68
C TYR A 139 6.88 -15.38 7.13
N SER A 140 6.90 -14.14 7.57
CA SER A 140 6.46 -13.73 8.91
C SER A 140 5.02 -14.15 9.18
N SER A 141 4.73 -14.55 10.40
CA SER A 141 3.36 -14.81 10.84
C SER A 141 3.13 -14.47 12.31
N SER A 142 1.95 -13.97 12.62
CA SER A 142 1.52 -13.56 13.97
C SER A 142 1.43 -14.70 15.01
N GLY A 143 1.73 -15.96 14.62
CA GLY A 143 1.79 -17.12 15.51
C GLY A 143 3.18 -17.75 15.68
N SER A 144 4.22 -17.21 15.03
CA SER A 144 5.57 -17.73 15.11
C SER A 144 6.46 -16.78 15.89
N GLU A 145 6.58 -16.99 17.20
CA GLU A 145 7.68 -16.41 17.97
C GLU A 145 9.00 -17.03 17.49
N VAL A 146 9.60 -16.46 16.45
CA VAL A 146 11.06 -16.48 16.33
C VAL A 146 11.52 -15.16 16.94
N SER A 147 11.77 -15.23 18.26
CA SER A 147 12.41 -14.18 19.03
C SER A 147 13.84 -13.99 18.52
N SER A 148 13.95 -13.20 17.46
CA SER A 148 15.15 -12.45 17.15
C SER A 148 14.74 -10.99 17.20
N ALA A 149 14.42 -10.52 18.41
CA ALA A 149 14.24 -9.11 18.68
C ALA A 149 15.52 -8.36 18.27
N PRO A 150 15.47 -7.44 17.29
CA PRO A 150 16.46 -6.38 17.23
C PRO A 150 16.30 -5.54 18.50
N PRO A 151 17.38 -5.07 19.15
CA PRO A 151 17.24 -4.22 20.33
C PRO A 151 16.41 -3.01 19.96
N LEU A 152 15.26 -2.85 20.63
CA LEU A 152 14.48 -1.62 20.62
C LEU A 152 15.28 -0.53 21.33
N LEU A 153 16.30 0.00 20.66
CA LEU A 153 16.74 1.36 20.92
C LEU A 153 15.86 2.29 20.10
N LYS A 154 14.82 2.80 20.78
CA LYS A 154 14.44 4.22 20.74
C LYS A 154 15.56 5.06 20.11
N HIS A 155 15.50 5.27 18.80
CA HIS A 155 16.32 6.26 18.11
C HIS A 155 15.38 7.25 17.44
N TYR A 156 14.62 7.94 18.30
CA TYR A 156 14.12 9.24 17.94
C TYR A 156 15.34 10.18 17.95
N PRO A 157 15.77 10.73 16.79
CA PRO A 157 16.99 11.52 16.74
C PRO A 157 16.81 12.75 17.65
N SER A 158 17.69 12.89 18.64
CA SER A 158 17.72 14.01 19.59
C SER A 158 17.82 15.38 18.92
N THR A 159 18.06 15.42 17.60
CA THR A 159 18.15 16.61 16.78
C THR A 159 16.81 17.35 16.60
N MET A 160 15.67 16.68 16.80
CA MET A 160 14.37 17.33 16.62
C MET A 160 14.01 18.30 17.76
N TRP A 161 14.48 18.03 18.98
CA TRP A 161 14.25 18.92 20.13
C TRP A 161 15.12 20.17 20.06
N TRP A 162 16.37 20.08 19.58
CA TRP A 162 17.22 21.26 19.37
C TRP A 162 16.69 22.17 18.26
N LYS A 163 16.14 21.60 17.18
CA LYS A 163 15.47 22.39 16.13
C LYS A 163 14.19 23.06 16.62
N LEU A 164 13.38 22.39 17.45
CA LEU A 164 12.20 22.99 18.07
C LEU A 164 12.57 24.05 19.11
N ALA A 165 13.64 23.83 19.89
CA ALA A 165 14.16 24.80 20.84
C ALA A 165 14.75 26.04 20.15
N GLU A 166 15.46 25.88 19.02
CA GLU A 166 15.90 27.01 18.19
C GLU A 166 14.72 27.78 17.60
N LEU A 167 13.70 27.07 17.07
CA LEU A 167 12.51 27.74 16.54
C LEU A 167 11.77 28.53 17.63
N LEU A 168 11.65 27.96 18.84
CA LEU A 168 11.06 28.65 20.00
C LEU A 168 11.90 29.86 20.43
N LEU A 169 13.23 29.74 20.49
CA LEU A 169 14.12 30.84 20.86
C LEU A 169 14.04 32.02 19.87
N LEU A 170 13.94 31.73 18.57
CA LEU A 170 13.76 32.75 17.52
C LEU A 170 12.40 33.46 17.62
N LEU A 171 11.34 32.75 18.06
CA LEU A 171 10.03 33.35 18.31
C LEU A 171 10.02 34.26 19.55
N PHE A 172 10.79 33.91 20.59
CA PHE A 172 10.90 34.74 21.80
C PHE A 172 11.77 35.99 21.60
N LEU A 173 12.83 35.94 20.78
CA LEU A 173 13.68 37.10 20.50
C LEU A 173 13.12 38.04 19.42
N GLY A 174 12.20 37.56 18.57
CA GLY A 174 11.54 38.36 17.54
C GLY A 174 10.32 39.15 18.02
N SER A 175 10.00 39.11 19.32
CA SER A 175 8.90 39.88 19.92
C SER A 175 9.39 41.09 20.75
N CYS A 176 10.63 41.54 20.53
CA CYS A 176 11.13 42.84 20.99
C CYS A 176 11.44 43.75 19.81
#